data_AF-A0A2H3JAM4-F1
#
_entry.id   AF-A0A2H3JAM4-F1
#
_cell.length_a   1.000
_cell.length_b   1.000
_cell.length_c   1.000
_cell.angle_alpha   90.00
_cell.angle_beta   90.00
_cell.angle_gamma   90.00
#
_symmetry.space_group_name_H-M   'P 1'
#
loop_
_entity.id
_entity.type
_entity.pdbx_description
1 polymer ?
#
loop_
_entity_poly.entity_id
_entity_poly.type
_entity_poly.pdbx_seq_one_letter_code
_entity_poly.pdbx_strand_id
1 'polypeptide(L)'
;MSPNGWTDNFLCTDWFAKSFIPQAQAHNATGAPILLIYDGHGSHTTKEMVKLAIANNIHLFCLPPHTTHKLQPLDIGVFGPLQRKWQGHCDDVLNETGEEIHRQEFVREYMSAREASVRPELVQSAFQRCGIAPFNPN
;
A
#
# COMPACT_ATOMS: atom_id res chain seq x y z
N MET A 1 9.65 14.46 -5.64
CA MET A 1 10.31 13.56 -4.68
C MET A 1 11.16 14.42 -3.75
N SER A 2 11.28 14.07 -2.47
CA SER A 2 12.18 14.80 -1.56
C SER A 2 13.65 14.54 -1.97
N PRO A 3 14.58 15.47 -1.70
CA PRO A 3 16.01 15.30 -2.01
C PRO A 3 16.65 14.06 -1.37
N ASN A 4 16.07 13.55 -0.28
CA ASN A 4 16.64 12.45 0.51
C ASN A 4 15.94 11.10 0.29
N GLY A 5 14.94 11.02 -0.60
CA GLY A 5 14.18 9.78 -0.85
C GLY A 5 13.22 9.36 0.26
N TRP A 6 13.13 10.12 1.36
CA TRP A 6 12.20 9.88 2.46
C TRP A 6 10.85 10.58 2.23
N THR A 7 9.77 9.95 2.67
CA THR A 7 8.44 10.56 2.70
C THR A 7 8.42 11.71 3.71
N ASP A 8 8.56 12.94 3.22
CA ASP A 8 8.33 14.16 3.97
C ASP A 8 6.82 14.35 4.22
N ASN A 9 6.46 15.09 5.26
CA ASN A 9 5.08 15.41 5.64
C ASN A 9 4.28 16.04 4.47
N PHE A 10 4.96 16.82 3.63
CA PHE A 10 4.40 17.39 2.42
C PHE A 10 4.03 16.31 1.39
N LEU A 11 4.88 15.30 1.21
CA LEU A 11 4.65 14.18 0.30
C LEU A 11 3.49 13.30 0.76
N CYS A 12 3.32 13.10 2.07
CA CYS A 12 2.18 12.36 2.62
C CYS A 12 0.85 13.05 2.31
N THR A 13 0.77 14.36 2.54
CA THR A 13 -0.46 15.14 2.28
C THR A 13 -0.77 15.19 0.78
N ASP A 14 0.25 15.38 -0.07
CA ASP A 14 0.08 15.42 -1.53
C ASP A 14 -0.39 14.07 -2.09
N TRP A 15 0.21 12.96 -1.62
CA TRP A 15 -0.24 11.61 -1.95
C TRP A 15 -1.69 11.38 -1.52
N PHE A 16 -2.05 11.80 -0.31
CA PHE A 16 -3.40 11.59 0.20
C PHE A 16 -4.44 12.34 -0.66
N ALA A 17 -4.15 13.61 -1.00
CA ALA A 17 -5.03 14.45 -1.81
C ALA A 17 -5.11 14.04 -3.28
N LYS A 18 -3.98 13.74 -3.92
CA LYS A 18 -3.90 13.51 -5.37
C LYS A 18 -4.01 12.06 -5.79
N SER A 19 -3.81 11.12 -4.87
CA SER A 19 -3.81 9.68 -5.20
C SER A 19 -4.82 8.91 -4.37
N PHE A 20 -4.69 8.93 -3.04
CA PHE A 20 -5.54 8.10 -2.18
C PHE A 20 -7.02 8.48 -2.30
N ILE A 21 -7.38 9.75 -2.06
CA ILE A 21 -8.79 10.20 -2.07
C ILE A 21 -9.48 9.87 -3.41
N PRO A 22 -8.94 10.28 -4.59
CA PRO A 22 -9.59 10.00 -5.87
C PRO A 22 -9.76 8.50 -6.12
N GLN A 23 -8.74 7.69 -5.83
CA GLN A 23 -8.80 6.25 -6.05
C GLN A 23 -9.78 5.57 -5.10
N ALA A 24 -9.76 5.92 -3.81
CA ALA A 24 -10.63 5.34 -2.82
C ALA A 24 -12.11 5.67 -3.11
N GLN A 25 -12.40 6.90 -3.52
CA GLN A 25 -13.75 7.33 -3.92
C GLN A 25 -14.23 6.61 -5.19
N ALA A 26 -13.36 6.48 -6.20
CA ALA A 26 -13.71 5.76 -7.44
C ALA A 26 -14.08 4.29 -7.20
N HIS A 27 -13.53 3.66 -6.16
CA HIS A 27 -13.83 2.28 -5.78
C HIS A 27 -14.92 2.16 -4.69
N ASN A 28 -15.43 3.28 -4.16
CA ASN A 28 -16.46 3.27 -3.12
C ASN A 28 -17.87 3.23 -3.72
N ALA A 29 -18.26 2.06 -4.24
CA ALA A 29 -19.58 1.87 -4.86
C ALA A 29 -20.75 1.98 -3.86
N THR A 30 -20.51 1.77 -2.56
CA THR A 30 -21.58 1.73 -1.54
C THR A 30 -21.84 3.09 -0.90
N GLY A 31 -20.91 4.04 -1.03
CA GLY A 31 -20.95 5.32 -0.32
C GLY A 31 -20.71 5.19 1.20
N ALA A 32 -20.35 4.01 1.69
CA ALA A 32 -20.01 3.81 3.09
C ALA A 32 -18.74 4.59 3.47
N PRO A 33 -18.55 4.96 4.76
CA PRO A 33 -17.31 5.57 5.20
C PRO A 33 -16.10 4.69 4.86
N ILE A 34 -15.02 5.32 4.39
CA ILE A 34 -13.79 4.63 4.01
C ILE A 34 -12.85 4.62 5.21
N LEU A 35 -12.22 3.48 5.50
CA LEU A 35 -11.21 3.35 6.55
C LEU A 35 -9.81 3.23 5.95
N LEU A 36 -8.93 4.20 6.23
CA LEU A 36 -7.50 4.10 5.93
C LEU A 36 -6.75 3.62 7.18
N ILE A 37 -6.13 2.44 7.08
CA ILE A 37 -5.27 1.85 8.10
C ILE A 37 -3.81 2.07 7.70
N TYR A 38 -2.98 2.58 8.62
CA TYR A 38 -1.57 2.89 8.36
C TYR A 38 -0.70 2.69 9.61
N ASP A 39 0.62 2.56 9.43
CA ASP A 39 1.56 2.50 10.53
C ASP A 39 1.83 3.87 11.16
N GLY A 40 2.07 3.87 12.47
CA GLY A 40 2.37 5.07 13.25
C GLY A 40 3.79 5.60 13.08
N HIS A 41 4.37 5.52 11.89
CA HIS A 41 5.64 6.21 11.63
C HIS A 41 5.39 7.73 11.65
N GLY A 42 6.20 8.48 12.41
CA GLY A 42 5.90 9.85 12.86
C GLY A 42 5.66 10.92 11.78
N SER A 43 5.82 10.59 10.50
CA SER A 43 5.53 11.46 9.35
C SER A 43 4.13 11.28 8.72
N HIS A 44 3.31 10.33 9.22
CA HIS A 44 2.14 9.84 8.48
C HIS A 44 0.82 10.57 8.82
N THR A 45 0.84 11.63 9.65
CA THR A 45 -0.39 12.35 10.00
C THR A 45 -0.14 13.82 10.24
N THR A 46 -0.42 14.63 9.22
CA THR A 46 -0.44 16.10 9.32
C THR A 46 -1.84 16.58 9.68
N LYS A 47 -1.95 17.82 10.21
CA LYS A 47 -3.26 18.44 10.47
C LYS A 47 -4.06 18.58 9.17
N GLU A 48 -3.37 18.82 8.07
CA GLU A 48 -3.93 18.97 6.73
C GLU A 48 -4.53 17.64 6.25
N MET A 49 -3.84 16.52 6.42
CA MET A 49 -4.37 15.19 6.08
C MET A 49 -5.62 14.86 6.90
N VAL A 50 -5.64 15.17 8.20
CA VAL A 50 -6.82 14.96 9.05
C VAL A 50 -8.02 15.78 8.56
N LYS A 51 -7.81 17.05 8.21
CA LYS A 51 -8.87 17.91 7.64
C LYS A 51 -9.41 17.34 6.32
N LEU A 52 -8.52 16.89 5.44
CA LEU A 52 -8.90 16.27 4.17
C LEU A 52 -9.68 14.98 4.39
N ALA A 53 -9.28 14.16 5.36
CA ALA A 53 -9.95 12.90 5.66
C ALA A 53 -11.39 13.14 6.15
N ILE A 54 -11.59 14.08 7.09
CA ILE A 54 -12.90 14.49 7.58
C ILE A 54 -13.77 15.01 6.42
N ALA A 55 -13.24 15.91 5.60
CA ALA A 55 -13.97 16.50 4.47
C ALA A 55 -14.43 15.47 3.41
N ASN A 56 -13.76 14.30 3.35
CA ASN A 56 -14.05 13.25 2.37
C ASN A 56 -14.68 11.99 2.99
N ASN A 57 -15.16 12.05 4.24
CA ASN A 57 -15.73 10.92 4.97
C ASN A 57 -14.79 9.69 5.05
N ILE A 58 -13.50 9.97 5.28
CA ILE A 58 -12.46 8.96 5.47
C ILE A 58 -12.05 8.94 6.94
N HIS A 59 -12.13 7.75 7.55
CA HIS A 59 -11.61 7.49 8.88
C HIS A 59 -10.15 7.08 8.80
N LEU A 60 -9.31 7.71 9.63
CA LEU A 60 -7.90 7.39 9.76
C LEU A 60 -7.70 6.50 10.99
N PHE A 61 -7.07 5.34 10.81
CA PHE A 61 -6.73 4.42 11.90
C PHE A 61 -5.24 4.10 11.90
N CYS A 62 -4.54 4.66 12.89
CA CYS A 62 -3.13 4.40 13.11
C CYS A 62 -2.96 3.10 13.91
N LEU A 63 -2.16 2.17 13.40
CA LEU A 63 -1.80 0.95 14.12
C LEU A 63 -0.90 1.28 15.32
N PRO A 64 -1.00 0.52 16.43
CA PRO A 64 -0.08 0.66 17.55
C PRO A 64 1.39 0.48 17.12
N PRO A 65 2.36 1.11 17.82
CA PRO A 65 3.77 0.91 17.55
C PRO A 65 4.16 -0.58 17.61
N HIS A 66 5.10 -0.98 16.75
CA HIS A 66 5.65 -2.34 16.68
C HIS A 66 4.63 -3.46 16.38
N THR A 67 3.43 -3.15 15.89
CA THR A 67 2.44 -4.17 15.51
C THR A 67 2.33 -4.43 14.00
N THR A 68 3.19 -3.84 13.18
CA THR A 68 3.18 -4.00 11.71
C THR A 68 3.12 -5.47 11.29
N HIS A 69 3.98 -6.30 11.87
CA HIS A 69 4.05 -7.74 11.61
C HIS A 69 2.81 -8.56 12.06
N LYS A 70 1.86 -7.93 12.78
CA LYS A 70 0.63 -8.57 13.27
C LYS A 70 -0.65 -7.98 12.68
N LEU A 71 -0.66 -6.68 12.40
CA LEU A 71 -1.87 -5.94 12.08
C LEU A 71 -1.84 -5.26 10.70
N GLN A 72 -0.70 -5.23 10.01
CA GLN A 72 -0.60 -4.56 8.71
C GLN A 72 -0.76 -5.57 7.55
N PRO A 73 -1.88 -5.51 6.80
CA PRO A 73 -2.16 -6.50 5.75
C PRO A 73 -1.10 -6.52 4.65
N LEU A 74 -0.55 -5.35 4.31
CA LEU A 74 0.48 -5.24 3.28
C LEU A 74 1.72 -6.05 3.65
N ASP A 75 2.24 -5.91 4.87
CA ASP A 75 3.40 -6.65 5.33
C ASP A 75 3.12 -8.14 5.55
N ILE A 76 1.95 -8.48 6.08
CA ILE A 76 1.62 -9.88 6.44
C ILE A 76 1.36 -10.74 5.21
N GLY A 77 0.70 -10.19 4.20
CA GLY A 77 0.12 -10.97 3.12
C GLY A 77 0.49 -10.54 1.71
N VAL A 78 0.82 -9.26 1.48
CA VAL A 78 0.94 -8.73 0.10
C VAL A 78 2.39 -8.59 -0.33
N PHE A 79 3.26 -8.01 0.50
CA PHE A 79 4.63 -7.69 0.10
C PHE A 79 5.51 -8.92 -0.07
N GLY A 80 5.35 -9.96 0.76
CA GLY A 80 6.13 -11.19 0.62
C GLY A 80 5.95 -11.87 -0.76
N PRO A 81 4.71 -12.16 -1.19
CA PRO A 81 4.44 -12.70 -2.52
C PRO A 81 4.87 -11.78 -3.66
N LEU A 82 4.65 -10.48 -3.54
CA LEU A 82 5.10 -9.49 -4.54
C LEU A 82 6.63 -9.49 -4.68
N GLN A 83 7.36 -9.45 -3.58
CA GLN A 83 8.82 -9.47 -3.57
C GLN A 83 9.36 -10.75 -4.21
N ARG A 84 8.76 -11.91 -3.89
CA ARG A 84 9.15 -13.18 -4.53
C ARG A 84 8.92 -13.18 -6.03
N LYS A 85 7.77 -12.66 -6.48
CA LYS A 85 7.44 -12.58 -7.91
C LYS A 85 8.38 -11.61 -8.64
N TRP A 86 8.68 -10.47 -8.02
CA TRP A 86 9.60 -9.48 -8.56
C TRP A 86 11.03 -10.03 -8.65
N GLN A 87 11.52 -10.70 -7.60
CA GLN A 87 12.85 -11.32 -7.62
C GLN A 87 12.97 -12.36 -8.72
N GLY A 88 11.98 -13.25 -8.84
CA GLY A 88 11.96 -14.26 -9.91
C GLY A 88 11.96 -13.61 -11.31
N HIS A 89 11.20 -12.53 -11.51
CA HIS A 89 11.22 -11.78 -12.78
C HIS A 89 12.58 -11.18 -13.09
N CYS A 90 13.28 -10.63 -12.08
CA CYS A 90 14.63 -10.13 -12.26
C CYS A 90 15.61 -11.25 -12.63
N ASP A 91 15.49 -12.40 -11.97
CA ASP A 91 16.34 -13.57 -12.23
C ASP A 91 16.10 -14.12 -13.65
N ASP A 92 14.84 -14.18 -14.10
CA ASP A 92 14.46 -14.62 -15.44
C ASP A 92 15.06 -13.69 -16.51
N VAL A 93 14.90 -12.37 -16.36
CA VAL A 93 15.49 -11.38 -17.30
C VAL A 93 17.01 -11.51 -17.37
N LEU A 94 17.68 -11.64 -16.22
CA LEU A 94 19.13 -11.80 -16.17
C LEU A 94 19.58 -13.10 -16.86
N ASN A 95 18.86 -14.20 -16.66
CA ASN A 95 19.18 -15.49 -17.27
C ASN A 95 18.94 -15.50 -18.78
N GLU A 96 17.90 -14.82 -19.26
CA GLU A 96 17.53 -14.78 -20.68
C GLU A 96 18.39 -13.79 -21.49
N THR A 97 18.71 -12.63 -20.91
CA THR A 97 19.37 -11.54 -21.63
C THR A 97 20.85 -11.39 -21.28
N GLY A 98 21.28 -11.90 -20.13
CA GLY A 98 22.60 -11.65 -19.56
C GLY A 98 22.75 -10.28 -18.90
N GLU A 99 21.68 -9.48 -18.83
CA GLU A 99 21.68 -8.11 -18.29
C GLU A 99 20.60 -7.91 -17.21
N GLU A 100 20.87 -6.99 -16.28
CA GLU A 100 19.89 -6.59 -15.28
C GLU A 100 18.84 -5.63 -15.87
N ILE A 101 17.65 -5.58 -15.25
CA ILE A 101 16.60 -4.65 -15.65
C ILE A 101 17.11 -3.20 -15.55
N HIS A 102 17.14 -2.51 -16.68
CA HIS A 102 17.52 -1.10 -16.71
C HIS A 102 16.55 -0.23 -15.89
N ARG A 103 17.10 0.80 -15.23
CA ARG A 103 16.35 1.75 -14.41
C ARG A 103 15.16 2.40 -15.14
N GLN A 104 15.25 2.59 -16.46
CA GLN A 104 14.20 3.17 -17.29
C GLN A 104 12.98 2.24 -17.41
N GLU A 105 13.21 0.93 -17.39
CA GLU A 105 12.17 -0.10 -17.52
C GLU A 105 11.60 -0.52 -16.17
N PHE A 106 12.31 -0.24 -15.07
CA PHE A 106 11.95 -0.65 -13.71
C PHE A 106 10.47 -0.45 -13.38
N VAL A 107 9.93 0.76 -13.64
CA VAL A 107 8.53 1.07 -13.29
C VAL A 107 7.56 0.19 -14.09
N ARG A 108 7.81 0.00 -15.38
CA ARG A 108 6.95 -0.83 -16.24
C ARG A 108 6.98 -2.29 -15.78
N GLU A 109 8.17 -2.84 -15.63
CA GLU A 109 8.38 -4.24 -15.23
C GLU A 109 7.79 -4.51 -13.83
N TYR A 110 8.03 -3.60 -12.87
CA TYR A 110 7.50 -3.73 -11.52
C TYR A 110 5.98 -3.67 -11.48
N MET A 111 5.37 -2.78 -12.27
CA MET A 111 3.91 -2.69 -12.35
C MET A 111 3.29 -3.96 -12.94
N SER A 112 3.92 -4.55 -13.97
CA SER A 112 3.52 -5.85 -14.52
C SER A 112 3.60 -6.97 -13.46
N ALA A 113 4.72 -7.07 -12.74
CA ALA A 113 4.87 -8.03 -11.65
C ALA A 113 3.85 -7.82 -10.51
N ARG A 114 3.52 -6.56 -10.21
CA ARG A 114 2.50 -6.19 -9.22
C ARG A 114 1.11 -6.63 -9.66
N GLU A 115 0.71 -6.36 -10.90
CA GLU A 115 -0.58 -6.79 -11.43
C GLU A 115 -0.72 -8.32 -11.43
N ALA A 116 0.35 -9.03 -11.75
CA ALA A 116 0.36 -10.50 -11.72
C ALA A 116 0.30 -11.09 -10.30
N SER A 117 0.79 -10.37 -9.28
CA SER A 117 0.94 -10.89 -7.91
C SER A 117 -0.19 -10.44 -6.97
N VAL A 118 -0.61 -9.17 -7.03
CA VAL A 118 -1.58 -8.58 -6.10
C VAL A 118 -3.01 -8.88 -6.57
N ARG A 119 -3.49 -10.08 -6.25
CA ARG A 119 -4.84 -10.54 -6.58
C ARG A 119 -5.84 -10.30 -5.44
N PRO A 120 -7.15 -10.16 -5.73
CA PRO A 120 -8.17 -9.94 -4.71
C PRO A 120 -8.15 -10.96 -3.57
N GLU A 121 -7.91 -12.24 -3.88
CA GLU A 121 -7.89 -13.33 -2.88
C GLU A 121 -6.72 -13.16 -1.91
N LEU A 122 -5.57 -12.69 -2.41
CA LEU A 122 -4.40 -12.43 -1.58
C LEU A 122 -4.67 -11.26 -0.62
N VAL A 123 -5.27 -10.19 -1.13
CA VAL A 123 -5.64 -9.02 -0.34
C VAL A 123 -6.66 -9.41 0.74
N GLN A 124 -7.72 -10.13 0.38
CA GLN A 124 -8.74 -10.59 1.36
C GLN A 124 -8.13 -11.49 2.44
N SER A 125 -7.28 -12.45 2.06
CA SER A 125 -6.57 -13.31 3.01
C SER A 125 -5.66 -12.51 3.95
N ALA A 126 -4.99 -11.48 3.44
CA ALA A 126 -4.14 -10.61 4.26
C ALA A 126 -4.95 -9.85 5.33
N PHE A 127 -6.10 -9.30 4.95
CA PHE A 127 -7.02 -8.63 5.89
C PHE A 127 -7.58 -9.60 6.94
N GLN A 128 -7.89 -10.84 6.55
CA GLN A 128 -8.37 -11.86 7.47
C GLN A 128 -7.30 -12.26 8.49
N ARG A 129 -6.05 -12.46 8.04
CA ARG A 129 -4.92 -12.80 8.91
C ARG A 129 -4.58 -11.71 9.92
N CYS A 130 -4.90 -10.45 9.61
CA CYS A 130 -4.76 -9.31 10.52
C CYS A 130 -5.95 -9.16 11.48
N GLY A 131 -7.00 -9.98 11.35
CA GLY A 131 -8.22 -9.84 12.12
C GLY A 131 -9.06 -8.59 11.78
N ILE A 132 -8.82 -7.98 10.62
CA ILE A 132 -9.49 -6.74 10.20
C ILE A 132 -10.81 -7.05 9.48
N ALA A 133 -10.77 -7.95 8.51
CA ALA A 133 -11.95 -8.34 7.73
C ALA A 133 -11.81 -9.77 7.19
N PRO A 134 -12.85 -10.62 7.26
CA PRO A 134 -14.15 -10.35 7.88
C PRO A 134 -14.04 -10.19 9.40
N PHE A 135 -14.97 -9.44 9.99
CA PHE A 135 -15.07 -9.32 11.43
C PHE A 135 -15.37 -10.70 12.03
N ASN A 136 -14.48 -11.17 12.92
CA ASN A 136 -14.69 -12.40 13.67
C ASN A 136 -14.98 -12.04 15.14
N PRO A 137 -16.24 -12.15 15.60
CA PRO A 137 -16.63 -11.79 16.96
C PRO A 137 -16.31 -12.86 18.01
N ASN A 138 -15.80 -14.03 17.61
CA ASN A 138 -15.54 -15.17 18.49
C ASN A 138 -14.14 -15.16 19.08
#